data_AF-A0A819FXU5-F1
#
_entry.id   AF-A0A819FXU5-F1
#
_cell.length_a   1.000
_cell.length_b   1.000
_cell.length_c   1.000
_cell.angle_alpha   90.00
_cell.angle_beta   90.00
_cell.angle_gamma   90.00
#
_symmetry.space_group_name_H-M   'P 1'
#
loop_
_entity.id
_entity.type
_entity.pdbx_description
1 polymer ?
#
loop_
_entity_poly.entity_id
_entity_poly.type
_entity_poly.pdbx_seq_one_letter_code
_entity_poly.pdbx_strand_id
1 'polypeptide(L)'
;MHYFSTRFHELWNTCFSVTAICDMKPIADSKRLNNLQDYLVKKKSDKLLLEINLEKGERVYTFKKVDPAGNPTLSAHPAKFSPDDQYSRQRLKLKTRYRLLLTQTPLTKC
;
A
#
# COMPACT_ATOMS: atom_id res chain seq x y z
N MET A 1 -27.73 42.94 23.88
CA MET A 1 -27.27 41.66 23.29
C MET A 1 -25.73 41.65 23.18
N HIS A 2 -25.00 41.76 24.29
CA HIS A 2 -23.52 41.71 24.29
C HIS A 2 -22.96 40.92 25.49
N TYR A 3 -23.77 40.01 26.08
CA TYR A 3 -23.44 39.33 27.35
C TYR A 3 -23.29 37.80 27.21
N PHE A 4 -23.17 37.29 25.99
CA PHE A 4 -23.01 35.83 25.73
C PHE A 4 -21.69 35.46 25.06
N SER A 5 -20.88 36.42 24.60
CA SER A 5 -19.65 36.11 23.83
C SER A 5 -18.35 36.18 24.63
N THR A 6 -18.31 36.86 25.78
CA THR A 6 -17.07 37.01 26.55
C THR A 6 -16.75 35.80 27.43
N ARG A 7 -17.77 35.05 27.87
CA ARG A 7 -17.58 33.91 28.79
C ARG A 7 -16.98 32.66 28.13
N PHE A 8 -17.21 32.44 26.83
CA PHE A 8 -16.61 31.30 26.12
C PHE A 8 -15.11 31.52 25.85
N HIS A 9 -14.72 32.76 25.52
CA HIS A 9 -13.33 33.11 25.30
C HIS A 9 -12.49 33.15 26.58
N GLU A 10 -13.10 33.60 27.70
CA GLU A 10 -12.44 33.57 29.01
C GLU A 10 -12.20 32.13 29.50
N LEU A 11 -13.18 31.23 29.34
CA LEU A 11 -13.04 29.82 29.73
C LEU A 11 -11.99 29.06 28.89
N TRP A 12 -11.85 29.39 27.61
CA TRP A 12 -10.84 28.77 26.75
C TRP A 12 -9.43 29.18 27.18
N ASN A 13 -9.21 30.46 27.49
CA ASN A 13 -7.90 30.93 27.92
C ASN A 13 -7.50 30.39 29.31
N THR A 14 -8.43 30.27 30.27
CA THR A 14 -8.09 29.70 31.60
C THR A 14 -7.79 28.20 31.56
N CYS A 15 -8.36 27.45 30.60
CA CYS A 15 -8.16 26.00 30.50
C CYS A 15 -6.94 25.63 29.63
N PHE A 16 -6.52 26.51 28.71
CA PHE A 16 -5.49 26.20 27.71
C PHE A 16 -4.20 27.02 27.83
N SER A 17 -4.09 27.99 28.75
CA SER A 17 -2.90 28.86 28.88
C SER A 17 -2.03 28.63 30.11
N VAL A 18 -2.08 27.46 30.76
CA VAL A 18 -1.10 27.14 31.82
C VAL A 18 -0.30 25.92 31.40
N THR A 19 0.78 26.20 30.66
CA THR A 19 2.16 25.68 30.84
C THR A 19 2.35 24.26 31.41
N ALA A 20 1.49 23.29 31.07
CA ALA A 20 1.66 21.89 31.45
C ALA A 20 1.69 20.94 30.25
N ILE A 21 1.13 21.35 29.10
CA ILE A 21 1.16 20.53 27.88
C ILE A 21 2.48 20.72 27.11
N CYS A 22 3.06 21.94 27.16
CA CYS A 22 4.30 22.25 26.45
C CYS A 22 5.56 21.68 27.13
N ASP A 23 5.50 21.42 28.45
CA ASP A 23 6.64 20.94 29.24
C ASP A 23 6.62 19.42 29.49
N MET A 24 5.66 18.69 28.90
CA MET A 24 5.70 17.24 28.91
C MET A 24 6.88 16.77 28.04
N LYS A 25 7.93 16.27 28.72
CA LYS A 25 9.02 15.55 28.07
C LYS A 25 8.39 14.45 27.21
N PRO A 26 8.73 14.36 25.91
CA PRO A 26 8.14 13.35 25.04
C PRO A 26 8.33 11.98 25.68
N ILE A 27 7.26 11.18 25.72
CA ILE A 27 7.34 9.79 26.17
C ILE A 27 8.45 9.15 25.33
N ALA A 28 9.53 8.73 25.97
CA ALA A 28 10.58 7.98 25.30
C ALA A 28 9.91 6.79 24.59
N ASP A 29 10.19 6.64 23.30
CA ASP A 29 9.60 5.67 22.37
C ASP A 29 8.25 6.04 21.73
N SER A 30 7.61 7.15 22.11
CA SER A 30 6.50 7.70 21.32
C SER A 30 7.06 8.36 20.05
N LYS A 31 7.05 7.63 18.94
CA LYS A 31 7.33 8.19 17.61
C LYS A 31 6.16 9.08 17.19
N ARG A 32 5.99 10.23 17.84
CA ARG A 32 5.19 11.32 17.32
C ARG A 32 5.85 11.71 16.00
N LEU A 33 5.16 11.45 14.89
CA LEU A 33 5.67 11.73 13.54
C LEU A 33 5.77 13.24 13.39
N ASN A 34 6.93 13.80 13.79
CA ASN A 34 7.09 15.24 13.89
C ASN A 34 7.30 15.89 12.52
N ASN A 35 7.60 15.13 11.48
CA ASN A 35 7.79 15.66 10.13
C ASN A 35 6.94 14.89 9.10
N LEU A 36 6.28 15.64 8.20
CA LEU A 36 5.58 15.12 7.02
C LEU A 36 6.49 14.18 6.20
N GLN A 37 7.80 14.43 6.22
CA GLN A 37 8.84 13.61 5.59
C GLN A 37 8.93 12.20 6.22
N ASP A 38 8.80 12.06 7.54
CA ASP A 38 8.80 10.75 8.21
C ASP A 38 7.53 9.96 7.88
N TYR A 39 6.40 10.63 7.73
CA TYR A 39 5.15 10.01 7.26
C TYR A 39 5.30 9.48 5.83
N LEU A 40 5.96 10.22 4.93
CA LEU A 40 6.22 9.79 3.55
C LEU A 40 7.22 8.64 3.45
N VAL A 41 8.27 8.64 4.29
CA VAL A 41 9.26 7.55 4.36
C VAL A 41 8.65 6.28 4.95
N LYS A 42 7.74 6.41 5.94
CA LYS A 42 7.07 5.29 6.59
C LYS A 42 5.92 4.72 5.75
N LYS A 43 5.32 5.51 4.86
CA LYS A 43 4.39 5.06 3.82
C LYS A 43 5.12 4.42 2.63
N LYS A 44 6.29 3.82 2.85
CA LYS A 44 6.92 2.93 1.86
C LYS A 44 5.96 1.78 1.67
N SER A 45 5.45 1.62 0.46
CA SER A 45 4.42 0.65 0.09
C SER A 45 4.69 -0.74 0.70
N ASP A 46 3.95 -1.10 1.75
CA ASP A 46 3.92 -2.44 2.38
C ASP A 46 3.25 -3.48 1.45
N LYS A 47 3.51 -3.40 0.14
CA LYS A 47 2.96 -4.33 -0.82
C LYS A 47 3.88 -5.54 -0.86
N LEU A 48 3.35 -6.71 -0.52
CA LEU A 48 4.02 -7.98 -0.74
C LEU A 48 4.26 -8.18 -2.24
N LEU A 49 5.51 -8.42 -2.59
CA LEU A 49 6.01 -8.69 -3.92
C LEU A 49 6.50 -10.14 -4.00
N LEU A 50 6.59 -10.66 -5.20
CA LEU A 50 6.83 -12.05 -5.54
C LEU A 50 8.04 -12.12 -6.48
N GLU A 51 8.98 -12.96 -6.10
CA GLU A 51 10.10 -13.44 -6.90
C GLU A 51 9.79 -14.90 -7.31
N ILE A 52 10.07 -15.27 -8.56
CA ILE A 52 9.92 -16.65 -9.03
C ILE A 52 11.31 -17.25 -9.20
N ASN A 53 11.63 -18.29 -8.43
CA ASN A 53 12.89 -19.04 -8.60
C ASN A 53 12.81 -19.85 -9.89
N LEU A 54 13.54 -19.43 -10.92
CA LEU A 54 13.54 -20.06 -12.24
C LEU A 54 13.98 -21.54 -12.20
N GLU A 55 14.84 -21.92 -11.25
CA GLU A 55 15.39 -23.27 -11.14
C GLU A 55 14.43 -24.28 -10.48
N LYS A 56 13.65 -23.83 -9.48
CA LYS A 56 12.76 -24.71 -8.68
C LYS A 56 11.28 -24.50 -8.97
N GLY A 57 10.92 -23.42 -9.67
CA GLY A 57 9.52 -23.02 -9.88
C GLY A 57 8.81 -22.54 -8.61
N GLU A 58 9.55 -22.36 -7.51
CA GLU A 58 9.02 -21.93 -6.21
C GLU A 58 8.82 -20.41 -6.16
N ARG A 59 7.76 -20.00 -5.47
CA ARG A 59 7.41 -18.60 -5.24
C ARG A 59 8.05 -18.10 -3.94
N VAL A 60 8.90 -17.08 -4.03
CA VAL A 60 9.52 -16.43 -2.86
C VAL A 60 8.90 -15.05 -2.67
N TYR A 61 8.44 -14.75 -1.45
CA TYR A 61 7.83 -13.46 -1.14
C TYR A 61 8.86 -12.48 -0.58
N THR A 62 8.77 -11.23 -1.00
CA THR A 62 9.70 -10.16 -0.63
C THR A 62 8.96 -8.81 -0.57
N PHE A 63 9.54 -7.83 0.11
CA PHE A 63 9.09 -6.44 0.03
C PHE A 63 9.99 -5.59 -0.89
N LYS A 64 11.08 -6.17 -1.41
CA LYS A 64 12.00 -5.48 -2.31
C LYS A 64 11.38 -5.41 -3.71
N LYS A 65 11.62 -4.28 -4.40
CA LYS A 65 11.15 -4.07 -5.77
C LYS A 65 12.02 -4.75 -6.84
N VAL A 66 13.22 -5.16 -6.45
CA VAL A 66 14.24 -5.71 -7.35
C VAL A 66 14.86 -6.92 -6.66
N ASP A 67 14.95 -8.01 -7.42
CA ASP A 67 15.54 -9.29 -7.05
C ASP A 67 17.06 -9.13 -6.82
N PRO A 68 17.72 -10.05 -6.10
CA PRO A 68 19.18 -10.07 -6.01
C PRO A 68 19.87 -10.17 -7.39
N ALA A 69 19.18 -10.71 -8.40
CA ALA A 69 19.65 -10.80 -9.79
C ALA A 69 19.40 -9.51 -10.61
N GLY A 70 18.74 -8.49 -10.05
CA GLY A 70 18.43 -7.25 -10.74
C GLY A 70 17.11 -7.26 -11.53
N ASN A 71 16.36 -8.36 -11.51
CA ASN A 71 15.04 -8.42 -12.15
C ASN A 71 13.97 -7.67 -11.33
N PRO A 72 12.95 -7.09 -11.96
CA PRO A 72 11.86 -6.46 -11.24
C PRO A 72 10.92 -7.51 -10.62
N THR A 73 10.54 -7.30 -9.35
CA THR A 73 9.59 -8.18 -8.66
C THR A 73 8.15 -7.94 -9.14
N LEU A 74 7.34 -8.99 -9.10
CA LEU A 74 5.92 -8.93 -9.47
C LEU A 74 5.04 -8.83 -8.23
N SER A 75 3.77 -8.42 -8.39
CA SER A 75 2.85 -8.44 -7.25
C SER A 75 2.46 -9.87 -6.88
N ALA A 76 2.49 -10.19 -5.58
CA ALA A 76 2.04 -11.48 -5.07
C ALA A 76 0.54 -11.72 -5.28
N HIS A 77 -0.26 -10.65 -5.26
CA HIS A 77 -1.69 -10.72 -5.46
C HIS A 77 -2.05 -10.70 -6.96
N PRO A 78 -3.03 -11.52 -7.39
CA PRO A 78 -3.52 -11.49 -8.76
C PRO A 78 -4.25 -10.17 -9.07
N ALA A 79 -4.44 -9.88 -10.35
CA ALA A 79 -5.25 -8.74 -10.78
C ALA A 79 -6.69 -8.87 -10.25
N LYS A 80 -7.26 -7.75 -9.77
CA LYS A 80 -8.64 -7.72 -9.25
C LYS A 80 -9.62 -8.10 -10.36
N PHE A 81 -10.51 -9.04 -10.05
CA PHE A 81 -11.62 -9.36 -10.95
C PHE A 81 -12.65 -8.22 -10.97
N SER A 82 -13.15 -7.90 -12.15
CA SER A 82 -14.27 -7.00 -12.37
C SER A 82 -15.23 -7.69 -13.34
N PRO A 83 -16.54 -7.75 -13.05
CA PRO A 83 -17.52 -8.35 -13.96
C PRO A 83 -17.61 -7.57 -15.27
N ASP A 84 -17.58 -6.23 -15.19
CA ASP A 84 -17.67 -5.33 -16.35
C ASP A 84 -16.29 -5.04 -16.96
N ASP A 85 -15.56 -6.08 -17.34
CA ASP A 85 -14.23 -5.91 -17.94
C ASP A 85 -14.30 -5.56 -19.45
N GLN A 86 -14.21 -4.25 -19.72
CA GLN A 86 -14.20 -3.69 -21.07
C GLN A 86 -13.09 -4.25 -21.98
N TYR A 87 -11.98 -4.72 -21.41
CA TYR A 87 -10.81 -5.18 -22.17
C TYR A 87 -10.71 -6.71 -22.27
N SER A 88 -11.78 -7.43 -21.90
CA SER A 88 -11.85 -8.89 -21.94
C SER A 88 -11.55 -9.46 -23.35
N ARG A 89 -12.13 -8.87 -24.40
CA ARG A 89 -11.92 -9.28 -25.80
C ARG A 89 -10.47 -9.12 -26.24
N GLN A 90 -9.84 -7.99 -25.90
CA GLN A 90 -8.45 -7.67 -26.24
C GLN A 90 -7.51 -8.64 -25.53
N ARG A 91 -7.77 -8.93 -24.25
CA ARG A 91 -7.00 -9.91 -23.47
C ARG A 91 -7.07 -11.31 -24.09
N LEU A 92 -8.25 -11.76 -24.53
CA LEU A 92 -8.38 -13.05 -25.22
C LEU A 92 -7.59 -13.07 -26.53
N LYS A 93 -7.74 -12.04 -27.39
CA LYS A 93 -6.99 -11.94 -28.65
C LYS A 93 -5.47 -12.01 -28.43
N LEU A 94 -4.95 -11.32 -27.41
CA LEU A 94 -3.54 -11.38 -27.03
C LEU A 94 -3.12 -12.80 -26.65
N LYS A 95 -3.87 -13.46 -25.75
CA LYS A 95 -3.58 -14.85 -25.35
C LYS A 95 -3.63 -15.82 -26.54
N THR A 96 -4.57 -15.64 -27.47
CA THR A 96 -4.69 -16.44 -28.69
C THR A 96 -3.46 -16.28 -29.59
N ARG A 97 -2.98 -15.04 -29.81
CA ARG A 97 -1.80 -14.76 -30.67
C ARG A 97 -0.54 -15.45 -30.17
N TYR A 98 -0.34 -15.48 -28.85
CA TYR A 98 0.83 -16.10 -28.23
C TYR A 98 0.63 -17.59 -27.87
N ARG A 99 -0.48 -18.20 -28.31
CA ARG A 99 -0.81 -19.61 -28.02
C ARG A 99 -0.79 -19.96 -26.52
N LEU A 100 -1.20 -19.01 -25.68
CA LEU A 100 -1.22 -19.15 -24.22
C LEU A 100 -2.53 -19.72 -23.67
N LEU A 101 -3.54 -19.94 -24.52
CA LEU A 101 -4.80 -20.53 -24.07
C LEU A 101 -4.67 -22.06 -23.98
N LEU A 102 -5.10 -22.64 -22.86
CA LEU A 102 -5.16 -24.10 -22.65
C LEU A 102 -6.03 -24.80 -23.71
N THR A 103 -7.02 -24.13 -24.28
CA THR A 103 -7.85 -24.69 -25.34
C THR A 103 -7.11 -24.86 -26.67
N GLN A 104 -5.94 -24.26 -26.83
CA GLN A 104 -5.11 -24.37 -28.04
C GLN A 104 -4.07 -25.49 -27.94
N THR A 105 -3.81 -26.03 -26.74
CA THR A 105 -2.94 -27.20 -26.60
C THR A 105 -3.72 -28.46 -27.01
N PRO A 106 -3.11 -29.38 -27.79
CA PRO A 106 -3.78 -30.63 -28.13
C PRO A 106 -4.15 -31.35 -26.83
N LEU A 107 -5.39 -31.82 -26.75
CA LEU A 107 -5.79 -32.71 -25.66
C LEU A 107 -4.82 -33.89 -25.64
N THR A 108 -4.10 -34.05 -24.53
CA THR A 108 -3.38 -35.28 -24.25
C THR A 108 -4.41 -36.39 -24.26
N LYS A 109 -4.31 -37.29 -25.25
CA LYS A 109 -5.20 -38.47 -25.34
C LYS A 109 -5.01 -39.29 -24.07
N CYS A 110 -6.12 -39.75 -23.50
CA CYS A 110 -6.16 -40.65 -22.36
C CYS A 110 -5.45 -41.98 -22.66
#